data_AF-A0A535DFD6-F1
#
_entry.id   AF-A0A535DFD6-F1
#
_cell.length_a   1.000
_cell.length_b   1.000
_cell.length_c   1.000
_cell.angle_alpha   90.00
_cell.angle_beta   90.00
_cell.angle_gamma   90.00
#
_symmetry.space_group_name_H-M   'P 1'
#
loop_
_entity.id
_entity.type
_entity.pdbx_description
1 polymer ?
#
loop_
_entity_poly.entity_id
_entity_poly.type
_entity_poly.pdbx_seq_one_letter_code
_entity_poly.pdbx_strand_id
1 'polypeptide(L)'
;MTDQDRMKDEPRLKEEDLFAGADPRIFVTDPDNTEEGRTFVWALTRWFERLEGEETGAVEFSPVAEDEDELREWLSAQQLEMTELDDEYAREVRDEFLNQTPLYPEAPELSVQEPSPAD
;
A
#
# COMPACT_ATOMS: atom_id res chain seq x y z
N MET A 1 7.96 43.73 -22.89
CA MET A 1 8.37 43.32 -21.54
C MET A 1 7.43 42.21 -21.16
N THR A 2 7.88 40.98 -21.39
CA THR A 2 7.19 39.74 -21.05
C THR A 2 7.44 39.48 -19.57
N ASP A 3 6.40 39.16 -18.81
CA ASP A 3 6.34 37.98 -17.93
C ASP A 3 4.92 37.94 -17.33
N GLN A 4 4.13 36.90 -17.61
CA GLN A 4 4.00 35.71 -16.75
C GLN A 4 3.66 36.15 -15.33
N ASP A 5 2.49 35.84 -14.76
CA ASP A 5 2.14 34.47 -14.53
C ASP A 5 0.73 34.44 -13.92
N ARG A 6 -0.24 33.96 -14.68
CA ARG A 6 -1.56 33.56 -14.17
C ARG A 6 -1.50 32.04 -14.07
N MET A 7 -0.53 31.51 -13.30
CA MET A 7 -0.60 30.13 -12.84
C MET A 7 -1.93 29.98 -12.13
N LYS A 8 -2.67 29.02 -12.65
CA LYS A 8 -3.93 28.55 -12.13
C LYS A 8 -3.77 28.33 -10.63
N ASP A 9 -4.82 28.66 -9.92
CA ASP A 9 -5.16 28.05 -8.65
C ASP A 9 -5.34 26.54 -8.92
N GLU A 10 -4.23 25.85 -9.20
CA GLU A 10 -4.11 24.43 -9.00
C GLU A 10 -4.08 24.31 -7.48
N PRO A 11 -5.03 23.58 -6.87
CA PRO A 11 -4.87 23.25 -5.47
C PRO A 11 -3.50 22.59 -5.40
N ARG A 12 -2.55 23.25 -4.73
CA ARG A 12 -1.41 22.56 -4.16
C ARG A 12 -2.05 21.60 -3.19
N LEU A 13 -2.46 20.43 -3.69
CA LEU A 13 -2.68 19.21 -2.96
C LEU A 13 -1.39 19.08 -2.18
N LYS A 14 -1.43 19.60 -0.96
CA LYS A 14 -0.32 19.50 -0.04
C LYS A 14 0.00 18.02 -0.03
N GLU A 15 1.25 17.66 -0.19
CA GLU A 15 1.71 16.29 -0.06
C GLU A 15 1.20 15.69 1.28
N GLU A 16 0.90 16.52 2.27
CA GLU A 16 0.21 16.21 3.54
C GLU A 16 -1.24 15.67 3.40
N ASP A 17 -1.95 15.94 2.29
CA ASP A 17 -3.33 15.50 2.00
C ASP A 17 -3.37 14.33 1.00
N LEU A 18 -2.30 14.15 0.20
CA LEU A 18 -2.05 12.92 -0.57
C LEU A 18 -1.70 11.74 0.37
N PHE A 19 -1.18 12.05 1.56
CA PHE A 19 -0.80 11.11 2.61
C PHE A 19 -1.46 11.46 3.96
N ALA A 20 -2.75 11.81 4.01
CA ALA A 20 -3.43 12.12 5.28
C ALA A 20 -3.40 10.91 6.27
N GLY A 21 -2.30 10.71 6.99
CA GLY A 21 -2.10 9.62 7.95
C GLY A 21 -2.23 8.22 7.33
N ALA A 22 -1.25 7.81 6.51
CA ALA A 22 -1.15 6.44 6.00
C ALA A 22 -0.90 5.44 7.15
N ASP A 23 -1.91 5.18 7.96
CA ASP A 23 -1.97 4.06 8.91
C ASP A 23 -2.67 2.91 8.17
N PRO A 24 -1.91 1.96 7.55
CA PRO A 24 -2.50 0.82 6.90
C PRO A 24 -3.40 0.08 7.89
N ARG A 25 -4.67 -0.10 7.53
CA ARG A 25 -5.59 -0.84 8.39
C ARG A 25 -5.50 -2.31 8.06
N ILE A 26 -5.33 -3.13 9.09
CA ILE A 26 -5.18 -4.57 8.94
C ILE A 26 -6.51 -5.23 9.22
N PHE A 27 -6.91 -6.12 8.34
CA PHE A 27 -8.11 -6.92 8.46
C PHE A 27 -7.73 -8.39 8.31
N VAL A 28 -8.38 -9.28 9.03
CA VAL A 28 -8.17 -10.72 8.88
C VAL A 28 -9.49 -11.45 8.73
N THR A 29 -9.49 -12.57 8.02
CA THR A 29 -10.69 -13.40 7.92
C THR A 29 -10.91 -14.31 9.11
N ASP A 30 -9.84 -14.62 9.83
CA ASP A 30 -9.89 -15.43 11.05
C ASP A 30 -9.01 -14.78 12.13
N PRO A 31 -9.62 -14.08 13.12
CA PRO A 31 -8.86 -13.42 14.18
C PRO A 31 -8.37 -14.39 15.28
N ASP A 32 -8.86 -15.63 15.30
CA ASP A 32 -8.40 -16.66 16.25
C ASP A 32 -7.16 -17.37 15.71
N ASN A 33 -7.03 -17.46 14.38
CA ASN A 33 -5.90 -18.08 13.70
C ASN A 33 -5.45 -17.25 12.49
N THR A 34 -4.49 -16.36 12.70
CA THR A 34 -3.93 -15.48 11.66
C THR A 34 -3.07 -16.21 10.63
N GLU A 35 -2.62 -17.44 10.91
CA GLU A 35 -1.80 -18.26 10.00
C GLU A 35 -2.69 -19.01 8.99
N GLU A 36 -3.84 -19.52 9.41
CA GLU A 36 -4.84 -20.10 8.49
C GLU A 36 -5.75 -19.01 7.87
N GLY A 37 -5.93 -17.91 8.59
CA GLY A 37 -6.70 -16.75 8.16
C GLY A 37 -5.96 -15.94 7.10
N ARG A 38 -6.71 -15.35 6.18
CA ARG A 38 -6.17 -14.41 5.19
C ARG A 38 -6.07 -13.03 5.80
N THR A 39 -4.98 -12.34 5.52
CA THR A 39 -4.74 -10.98 6.02
C THR A 39 -4.85 -9.99 4.87
N PHE A 40 -5.61 -8.92 5.08
CA PHE A 40 -5.86 -7.85 4.14
C PHE A 40 -5.39 -6.51 4.71
N VAL A 41 -4.87 -5.65 3.85
CA VAL A 41 -4.36 -4.33 4.19
C VAL A 41 -5.11 -3.30 3.36
N TRP A 42 -5.76 -2.35 4.02
CA TRP A 42 -6.29 -1.16 3.37
C TRP A 42 -5.25 -0.03 3.45
N ALA A 43 -4.68 0.32 2.29
CA ALA A 43 -3.67 1.37 2.18
C ALA A 43 -3.79 2.05 0.81
N LEU A 44 -3.41 3.33 0.72
CA LEU A 44 -3.38 4.07 -0.57
C LEU A 44 -4.69 3.94 -1.37
N THR A 45 -5.82 3.97 -0.64
CA THR A 45 -7.18 3.78 -1.19
C THR A 45 -7.34 2.50 -2.01
N ARG A 46 -6.64 1.41 -1.66
CA ARG A 46 -6.76 0.09 -2.28
C ARG A 46 -6.58 -1.02 -1.25
N TRP A 47 -7.08 -2.21 -1.61
CA TRP A 47 -6.97 -3.43 -0.81
C TRP A 47 -5.85 -4.31 -1.30
N PHE A 48 -5.03 -4.78 -0.37
CA PHE A 48 -3.94 -5.71 -0.60
C PHE A 48 -4.15 -6.96 0.24
N GLU A 49 -3.89 -8.14 -0.33
CA GLU A 49 -3.84 -9.41 0.39
C GLU A 49 -2.38 -9.72 0.72
N ARG A 50 -2.10 -10.08 1.98
CA ARG A 50 -0.81 -10.60 2.41
C ARG A 50 -0.73 -12.07 2.02
N LEU A 51 0.23 -12.40 1.17
CA LEU A 51 0.52 -13.75 0.71
C LEU A 51 1.89 -14.18 1.21
N GLU A 52 1.97 -15.35 1.84
CA GLU A 52 3.24 -15.96 2.19
C GLU A 52 3.65 -16.94 1.08
N GLY A 53 4.82 -16.73 0.49
CA GLY A 53 5.35 -17.58 -0.56
C GLY A 53 5.68 -18.98 -0.02
N GLU A 54 4.91 -19.99 -0.43
CA GLU A 54 5.01 -21.38 0.05
C GLU A 54 6.44 -21.97 -0.03
N GLU A 55 7.24 -21.55 -1.03
CA GLU A 55 8.59 -22.08 -1.27
C GLU A 55 9.72 -21.25 -0.62
N THR A 56 9.48 -19.97 -0.32
CA THR A 56 10.50 -19.02 0.14
C THR A 56 10.25 -18.49 1.55
N GLY A 57 9.02 -18.63 2.06
CA GLY A 57 8.55 -17.96 3.28
C GLY A 57 8.56 -16.43 3.14
N ALA A 58 8.67 -15.91 1.91
CA ALA A 58 8.69 -14.48 1.68
C ALA A 58 7.26 -13.95 1.68
N VAL A 59 7.02 -12.92 2.49
CA VAL A 59 5.75 -12.22 2.52
C VAL A 59 5.69 -11.28 1.33
N GLU A 60 4.57 -11.25 0.61
CA GLU A 60 4.28 -10.32 -0.47
C GLU A 60 2.87 -9.74 -0.27
N PHE A 61 2.66 -8.49 -0.68
CA PHE A 61 1.35 -7.85 -0.67
C PHE A 61 0.83 -7.65 -2.08
N SER A 62 -0.24 -8.36 -2.43
CA SER A 62 -0.82 -8.34 -3.76
C SER A 62 -2.12 -7.54 -3.77
N PRO A 63 -2.31 -6.60 -4.70
CA PRO A 63 -3.57 -5.85 -4.80
C PRO A 63 -4.71 -6.81 -5.18
N VAL A 64 -5.74 -6.87 -4.33
CA VAL A 64 -6.91 -7.74 -4.52
C VAL A 64 -8.14 -6.98 -4.99
N ALA A 65 -8.28 -5.71 -4.58
CA ALA A 65 -9.40 -4.87 -4.96
C ALA A 65 -9.03 -3.39 -4.92
N GLU A 66 -9.67 -2.60 -5.77
CA GLU A 66 -9.49 -1.13 -5.75
C GLU A 66 -10.39 -0.46 -4.72
N ASP A 67 -11.56 -1.03 -4.42
CA ASP A 67 -12.58 -0.46 -3.52
C ASP A 67 -13.18 -1.51 -2.58
N GLU A 68 -13.84 -1.06 -1.50
CA GLU A 68 -14.49 -1.93 -0.51
C GLU A 68 -15.60 -2.81 -1.11
N ASP A 69 -16.41 -2.27 -2.03
CA ASP A 69 -17.49 -3.03 -2.67
C ASP A 69 -16.94 -4.24 -3.45
N GLU A 70 -15.87 -4.05 -4.23
CA GLU A 70 -15.22 -5.11 -5.00
C GLU A 70 -14.62 -6.18 -4.08
N LEU A 71 -13.92 -5.76 -3.01
CA LEU A 71 -13.42 -6.70 -2.01
C LEU A 71 -14.58 -7.47 -1.35
N ARG A 72 -15.69 -6.80 -1.05
CA ARG A 72 -16.84 -7.41 -0.39
C ARG A 72 -17.50 -8.45 -1.28
N GLU A 73 -17.61 -8.20 -2.58
CA GLU A 73 -18.09 -9.20 -3.54
C GLU A 73 -17.16 -10.42 -3.61
N TRP A 74 -15.84 -10.18 -3.64
CA TRP A 74 -14.83 -11.24 -3.65
C TRP A 74 -14.82 -12.09 -2.36
N LEU A 75 -14.99 -11.44 -1.20
CA LEU A 75 -15.12 -12.10 0.10
C LEU A 75 -16.44 -12.89 0.19
N SER A 76 -17.54 -12.31 -0.27
CA SER A 76 -18.86 -12.96 -0.28
C SER A 76 -18.87 -14.21 -1.15
N ALA A 77 -18.18 -14.20 -2.29
CA ALA A 77 -18.04 -15.37 -3.17
C ALA A 77 -17.33 -16.54 -2.47
N GLN A 78 -16.47 -16.24 -1.50
CA GLN A 78 -15.74 -17.23 -0.69
C GLN A 78 -16.39 -17.49 0.67
N GLN A 79 -17.50 -16.81 0.98
CA GLN A 79 -18.17 -16.83 2.28
C GLN A 79 -17.23 -16.45 3.44
N LEU A 80 -16.30 -15.54 3.17
CA LEU A 80 -15.37 -15.01 4.16
C LEU A 80 -15.88 -13.66 4.65
N GLU A 81 -15.67 -13.39 5.93
CA GLU A 81 -15.85 -12.07 6.52
C GLU A 81 -14.51 -11.62 7.06
N MET A 82 -14.24 -10.32 7.01
CA MET A 82 -12.99 -9.76 7.51
C MET A 82 -13.26 -8.90 8.74
N THR A 83 -12.35 -8.96 9.71
CA THR A 83 -12.42 -8.22 10.96
C THR A 83 -11.19 -7.33 11.07
N GLU A 84 -11.38 -6.05 11.36
CA GLU A 84 -10.28 -5.11 11.62
C GLU A 84 -9.52 -5.54 12.88
N LEU A 85 -8.20 -5.62 12.79
CA LEU A 85 -7.31 -5.84 13.91
C LEU A 85 -6.46 -4.60 14.19
N ASP A 86 -6.26 -4.33 15.47
CA ASP A 86 -5.32 -3.31 15.95
C ASP A 86 -4.31 -3.87 16.99
N ASP A 87 -4.19 -5.19 17.05
CA ASP A 87 -3.31 -5.88 18.00
C ASP A 87 -1.84 -5.91 17.53
N GLU A 88 -0.96 -6.60 18.27
CA GLU A 88 0.47 -6.71 17.96
C GLU A 88 0.70 -7.25 16.54
N TYR A 89 -0.03 -8.30 16.15
CA TYR A 89 0.00 -8.84 14.78
C TYR A 89 -0.30 -7.78 13.71
N ALA A 90 -1.30 -6.92 13.96
CA ALA A 90 -1.63 -5.85 13.03
C ALA A 90 -0.50 -4.82 12.92
N ARG A 91 0.29 -4.60 13.98
CA ARG A 91 1.45 -3.69 13.90
C ARG A 91 2.59 -4.33 13.11
N GLU A 92 2.82 -5.63 13.29
CA GLU A 92 3.83 -6.36 12.51
C GLU A 92 3.51 -6.34 11.02
N VAL A 93 2.27 -6.70 10.63
CA VAL A 93 1.86 -6.68 9.23
C VAL A 93 1.93 -5.27 8.62
N ARG A 94 1.59 -4.24 9.40
CA ARG A 94 1.79 -2.84 8.98
C ARG A 94 3.26 -2.58 8.66
N ASP A 95 4.17 -2.93 9.56
CA ASP A 95 5.61 -2.73 9.36
C ASP A 95 6.13 -3.50 8.12
N GLU A 96 5.71 -4.75 7.95
CA GLU A 96 6.01 -5.56 6.75
C GLU A 96 5.56 -4.87 5.47
N PHE A 97 4.32 -4.36 5.45
CA PHE A 97 3.74 -3.68 4.29
C PHE A 97 4.50 -2.39 3.94
N LEU A 98 4.79 -1.58 4.96
CA LEU A 98 5.52 -0.32 4.82
C LEU A 98 6.99 -0.54 4.38
N ASN A 99 7.60 -1.66 4.77
CA ASN A 99 8.97 -2.01 4.40
C ASN A 99 9.07 -2.53 2.95
N GLN A 100 8.01 -3.16 2.42
CA GLN A 100 7.96 -3.65 1.04
C GLN A 100 7.42 -2.65 0.04
N THR A 101 6.47 -1.81 0.46
CA THR A 101 5.88 -0.77 -0.39
C THR A 101 6.67 0.51 -0.19
N PRO A 102 7.49 0.96 -1.15
CA PRO A 102 8.20 2.23 -1.00
C PRO A 102 7.17 3.36 -0.86
N LEU A 103 7.02 3.87 0.36
CA LEU A 103 6.01 4.88 0.74
C LEU A 103 6.24 6.23 0.09
N TYR A 104 7.47 6.42 -0.40
CA TYR A 104 7.78 7.41 -1.40
C TYR A 104 8.05 6.66 -2.69
N PRO A 105 7.43 7.02 -3.83
CA PRO A 105 8.17 6.90 -5.07
C PRO A 105 9.39 7.80 -4.87
N GLU A 106 10.49 7.26 -4.34
CA GLU A 106 11.78 7.86 -4.60
C GLU A 106 11.79 8.05 -6.11
N ALA A 107 11.84 9.32 -6.51
CA ALA A 107 11.86 9.71 -7.91
C ALA A 107 12.72 8.69 -8.65
N PRO A 108 12.22 8.08 -9.74
CA PRO A 108 12.88 6.97 -10.43
C PRO A 108 14.35 7.29 -10.41
N GLU A 109 15.18 6.48 -9.71
CA GLU A 109 16.59 6.80 -9.46
C GLU A 109 17.10 7.38 -10.76
N LEU A 110 17.26 8.71 -10.79
CA LEU A 110 17.61 9.41 -12.01
C LEU A 110 18.86 8.69 -12.42
N SER A 111 18.79 8.02 -13.57
CA SER A 111 19.93 7.31 -14.15
C SER A 111 21.13 8.18 -13.85
N VAL A 112 22.01 7.71 -12.97
CA VAL A 112 23.35 8.26 -12.91
C VAL A 112 23.96 7.75 -14.20
N GLN A 113 23.60 8.45 -15.27
CA GLN A 113 24.45 8.71 -16.39
C GLN A 113 25.71 9.28 -15.76
N GLU A 114 26.61 8.39 -15.36
CA GLU A 114 27.98 8.80 -15.12
C GLU A 114 28.43 9.36 -16.48
N PRO A 115 28.67 10.68 -16.59
CA PRO A 115 29.22 11.20 -17.80
C PRO A 115 30.61 10.59 -17.91
N SER A 116 30.88 9.89 -19.00
CA SER A 116 32.26 9.66 -19.39
C SER A 116 32.92 11.02 -19.60
N PRO A 117 34.10 11.27 -18.99
CA PRO A 117 35.12 11.95 -19.74
C PRO A 117 36.31 11.01 -19.98
N ALA A 118 36.72 11.01 -21.24
CA ALA A 118 37.95 10.41 -21.74
C ALA A 118 39.20 11.03 -21.10
N ASP A 119 40.19 10.19 -20.81
CA ASP A 119 41.53 10.23 -21.45
C ASP A 119 42.17 8.83 -21.37
#